data_AF-D7J406-F1
#
_entry.id   AF-D7J406-F1
#
_cell.length_a   1.000
_cell.length_b   1.000
_cell.length_c   1.000
_cell.angle_alpha   90.00
_cell.angle_beta   90.00
_cell.angle_gamma   90.00
#
_symmetry.space_group_name_H-M   'P 1'
#
loop_
_entity.id
_entity.type
_entity.pdbx_description
1 polymer ?
#
loop_
_entity_poly.entity_id
_entity_poly.type
_entity_poly.pdbx_seq_one_letter_code
_entity_poly.pdbx_strand_id
1 'polypeptide(L)'
;MLVLKLKKVFPFLLLSFPVVIDIINGYLRGTDGTGESLIGILYRGMIILFSAIYLFRTKYSNYIKILILSSIALLIYHILIGAYSNGVFMALIKIMNFYFVLSIILKSRYFSDRETVVKAAVLYGVLAAIVLIYCFITGAGYAAYTENTFGTKGFFVAMNDVGLTILLLNILACYSFQKTGDVFYFIALIIMSIGSCFVGSVACYLGTAFILLFFALSILFVKFEDYKSSYKVKLITLLLVLVIFNYALVKVISVIQEDSYLSKKYENIGAIFLEASGRGYLIDASI
;
A
#
# COMPACT_ATOMS: atom_id res chain seq x y z
N MET A 1 20.44 0.28 27.75
CA MET A 1 19.31 -0.67 27.59
C MET A 1 17.98 0.01 27.25
N LEU A 2 17.57 1.09 27.95
CA LEU A 2 16.31 1.82 27.67
C LEU A 2 16.25 2.44 26.25
N VAL A 3 17.33 3.08 25.81
CA VAL A 3 17.43 3.68 24.46
C VAL A 3 17.33 2.63 23.36
N LEU A 4 17.88 1.43 23.55
CA LEU A 4 17.79 0.31 22.59
C LEU A 4 16.36 -0.24 22.50
N LYS A 5 15.63 -0.32 23.63
CA LYS A 5 14.20 -0.68 23.62
C LYS A 5 13.37 0.37 22.86
N LEU A 6 13.63 1.65 23.10
CA LEU A 6 12.96 2.75 22.40
C LEU A 6 13.24 2.74 20.89
N LYS A 7 14.45 2.38 20.44
CA LYS A 7 14.79 2.20 19.02
C LYS A 7 13.93 1.16 18.29
N LYS A 8 13.39 0.16 18.99
CA LYS A 8 12.47 -0.84 18.40
C LYS A 8 11.00 -0.44 18.53
N VAL A 9 10.63 0.15 19.67
CA VAL A 9 9.25 0.54 19.97
C VAL A 9 8.79 1.70 19.10
N PHE A 10 9.65 2.70 18.82
CA PHE A 10 9.25 3.87 18.06
C PHE A 10 8.91 3.59 16.59
N PRO A 11 9.72 2.84 15.81
CA PRO A 11 9.35 2.45 14.46
C PRO A 11 8.07 1.62 14.41
N PHE A 12 7.90 0.67 15.34
CA PHE A 12 6.66 -0.11 15.43
C PHE A 12 5.45 0.78 15.72
N LEU A 13 5.55 1.66 16.72
CA LEU A 13 4.46 2.54 17.12
C LEU A 13 4.07 3.50 16.00
N LEU A 14 5.02 4.00 15.20
CA LEU A 14 4.71 4.97 14.15
C LEU A 14 4.38 4.34 12.81
N LEU A 15 4.93 3.16 12.49
CA LEU A 15 4.78 2.54 11.17
C LEU A 15 3.83 1.36 11.18
N SER A 16 3.81 0.49 12.19
CA SER A 16 2.97 -0.72 12.20
C SER A 16 1.66 -0.54 12.99
N PHE A 17 1.76 0.10 14.16
CA PHE A 17 0.63 0.30 15.07
C PHE A 17 -0.52 1.16 14.50
N PRO A 18 -0.32 2.10 13.54
CA PRO A 18 -1.45 2.78 12.91
C PRO A 18 -2.49 1.83 12.30
N VAL A 19 -2.09 0.65 11.76
CA VAL A 19 -3.05 -0.35 11.23
C VAL A 19 -4.03 -0.78 12.31
N VAL A 20 -3.52 -1.07 13.51
CA VAL A 20 -4.33 -1.55 14.63
C VAL A 20 -5.35 -0.49 15.04
N ILE A 21 -4.91 0.77 15.08
CA ILE A 21 -5.78 1.91 15.36
C ILE A 21 -6.84 2.06 14.27
N ASP A 22 -6.48 1.93 12.99
CA ASP A 22 -7.42 2.01 11.87
C ASP A 22 -8.46 0.88 11.91
N ILE A 23 -8.06 -0.35 12.26
CA ILE A 23 -8.97 -1.49 12.42
C ILE A 23 -9.95 -1.25 13.56
N ILE A 24 -9.46 -0.87 14.74
CA ILE A 24 -10.31 -0.59 15.90
C ILE A 24 -11.26 0.56 15.57
N ASN A 25 -10.77 1.60 14.91
CA ASN A 25 -11.56 2.73 14.48
C ASN A 25 -12.66 2.32 13.50
N GLY A 26 -12.35 1.49 12.51
CA GLY A 26 -13.35 0.98 11.58
C GLY A 26 -14.38 0.11 12.29
N TYR A 27 -13.94 -0.82 13.13
CA TYR A 27 -14.84 -1.69 13.89
C TYR A 27 -15.82 -0.90 14.76
N LEU A 28 -15.34 0.13 15.48
CA LEU A 28 -16.17 0.94 16.37
C LEU A 28 -17.09 1.94 15.64
N ARG A 29 -16.83 2.25 14.36
CA ARG A 29 -17.61 3.24 13.60
C ARG A 29 -18.94 2.70 13.04
N GLY A 30 -19.16 1.39 13.02
CA GLY A 30 -20.42 0.82 12.52
C GLY A 30 -20.69 1.13 11.04
N THR A 31 -21.87 0.78 10.52
CA THR A 31 -22.23 0.73 9.08
C THR A 31 -22.07 2.04 8.30
N ASP A 32 -22.03 3.20 8.97
CA ASP A 32 -22.25 4.48 8.29
C ASP A 32 -20.95 5.16 7.85
N GLY A 33 -19.78 4.68 8.30
CA GLY A 33 -18.46 5.08 7.81
C GLY A 33 -18.11 6.58 7.93
N THR A 34 -18.99 7.39 8.51
CA THR A 34 -18.89 8.85 8.62
C THR A 34 -18.54 9.27 10.04
N GLY A 35 -17.59 10.20 10.15
CA GLY A 35 -17.08 10.73 11.42
C GLY A 35 -15.71 10.18 11.83
N GLU A 36 -14.89 11.03 12.45
CA GLU A 36 -13.63 10.60 13.08
C GLU A 36 -13.89 10.02 14.48
N SER A 37 -13.30 8.87 14.76
CA SER A 37 -13.36 8.21 16.07
C SER A 37 -12.38 8.83 17.06
N LEU A 38 -12.83 8.94 18.32
CA LEU A 38 -12.06 9.52 19.42
C LEU A 38 -10.71 8.81 19.64
N ILE A 39 -10.63 7.50 19.39
CA ILE A 39 -9.40 6.70 19.52
C ILE A 39 -8.34 7.13 18.49
N GLY A 40 -8.73 7.36 17.24
CA GLY A 40 -7.81 7.84 16.20
C GLY A 40 -7.23 9.22 16.52
N ILE A 41 -8.06 10.09 17.09
CA ILE A 41 -7.65 11.44 17.52
C ILE A 41 -6.70 11.36 18.71
N LEU A 42 -7.02 10.56 19.73
CA LEU A 42 -6.15 10.35 20.90
C LEU A 42 -4.79 9.80 20.47
N TYR A 43 -4.76 8.84 19.55
CA TYR A 43 -3.52 8.29 19.02
C TYR A 43 -2.66 9.35 18.32
N ARG A 44 -3.24 10.16 17.42
CA ARG A 44 -2.54 11.27 16.76
C ARG A 44 -2.06 12.33 17.77
N GLY A 45 -2.88 12.64 18.77
CA GLY A 45 -2.54 13.57 19.86
C GLY A 45 -1.35 13.07 20.68
N MET A 46 -1.32 11.77 21.02
CA MET A 46 -0.18 11.15 21.68
C MET A 46 1.08 11.27 20.83
N ILE A 47 1.01 10.96 19.53
CA ILE A 47 2.16 11.13 18.62
C ILE A 47 2.65 12.58 18.67
N ILE A 48 1.77 13.56 18.50
CA ILE A 48 2.15 14.99 18.49
C ILE A 48 2.82 15.37 19.82
N LEU A 49 2.25 14.99 20.97
CA LEU A 49 2.81 15.29 22.29
C LEU A 49 4.20 14.67 22.49
N PHE A 50 4.35 13.38 22.18
CA PHE A 50 5.64 12.68 22.28
C PHE A 50 6.69 13.29 21.33
N SER A 51 6.25 13.69 20.14
CA SER A 51 7.10 14.25 19.10
C SER A 51 7.56 15.66 19.42
N ALA A 52 6.70 16.49 20.01
CA ALA A 52 7.01 17.86 20.38
C ALA A 52 8.25 17.94 21.28
N ILE A 53 8.35 17.06 22.29
CA ILE A 53 9.49 16.99 23.22
C ILE A 53 10.82 16.79 22.49
N TYR A 54 10.82 15.94 21.45
CA TYR A 54 12.02 15.66 20.67
C TYR A 54 12.32 16.79 19.66
N LEU A 55 11.28 17.28 19.00
CA LEU A 55 11.40 18.20 17.86
C LEU A 55 11.86 19.60 18.28
N PHE A 56 11.50 20.06 19.48
CA PHE A 56 11.97 21.34 20.00
C PHE A 56 13.49 21.42 20.20
N ARG A 57 14.17 20.27 20.29
CA ARG A 57 15.64 20.17 20.43
C ARG A 57 16.39 20.10 19.09
N THR A 58 15.70 20.23 17.96
CA THR A 58 16.30 20.07 16.63
C THR A 58 16.36 21.38 15.84
N LYS A 59 17.20 21.45 14.80
CA LYS A 59 17.24 22.58 13.84
C LYS A 59 15.88 22.92 13.20
N TYR A 60 14.92 21.98 13.18
CA TYR A 60 13.57 22.20 12.63
C TYR A 60 12.56 22.74 13.66
N SER A 61 13.00 22.94 14.91
CA SER A 61 12.20 23.47 16.02
C SER A 61 11.47 24.75 15.64
N ASN A 62 12.12 25.65 14.88
CA ASN A 62 11.51 26.92 14.47
C ASN A 62 10.32 26.71 13.50
N TYR A 63 10.44 25.82 12.51
CA TYR A 63 9.33 25.52 11.60
C TYR A 63 8.14 24.89 12.33
N ILE A 64 8.42 24.02 13.30
CA ILE A 64 7.38 23.35 14.09
C ILE A 64 6.71 24.32 15.05
N LYS A 65 7.47 25.24 15.66
CA LYS A 65 6.92 26.35 16.46
C LYS A 65 6.01 27.23 15.61
N ILE A 66 6.45 27.60 14.40
CA ILE A 66 5.63 28.39 13.47
C ILE A 66 4.35 27.64 13.12
N LEU A 67 4.42 26.33 12.83
CA LEU A 67 3.24 25.51 12.54
C LEU A 67 2.26 25.42 13.72
N ILE A 68 2.77 25.25 14.95
CA ILE A 68 1.92 25.25 16.15
C ILE A 68 1.28 26.62 16.34
N LEU A 69 2.07 27.70 16.22
CA LEU A 69 1.58 29.07 16.41
C LEU A 69 0.54 29.45 15.35
N SER A 70 0.77 29.09 14.09
CA SER A 70 -0.19 29.32 13.01
C SER A 70 -1.47 28.49 13.19
N SER A 71 -1.37 27.25 13.70
CA SER A 71 -2.52 26.42 14.02
C SER A 71 -3.36 27.01 15.16
N ILE A 72 -2.71 27.53 16.21
CA ILE A 72 -3.38 28.22 17.32
C ILE A 72 -4.03 29.51 16.83
N ALA A 73 -3.32 30.32 16.03
CA ALA A 73 -3.87 31.54 15.46
C ALA A 73 -5.11 31.27 14.59
N LEU A 74 -5.09 30.20 13.80
CA LEU A 74 -6.23 29.78 12.99
C LEU A 74 -7.42 29.34 13.86
N LEU A 75 -7.17 28.60 14.95
CA LEU A 75 -8.22 28.22 15.90
C LEU A 75 -8.86 29.45 16.55
N ILE A 76 -8.05 30.38 17.03
CA ILE A 76 -8.52 31.64 17.62
C ILE A 76 -9.36 32.41 16.60
N TYR A 77 -8.88 32.53 15.35
CA TYR A 77 -9.61 33.18 14.28
C TYR A 77 -10.99 32.54 14.05
N HIS A 78 -11.06 31.20 13.94
CA HIS A 78 -12.33 30.48 13.80
C HIS A 78 -13.29 30.68 14.97
N ILE A 79 -12.77 30.77 16.20
CA ILE A 79 -13.57 31.05 17.40
C ILE A 79 -14.14 32.48 17.33
N LEU A 80 -13.31 33.47 16.97
CA LEU A 80 -13.72 34.89 16.92
C LEU A 80 -14.81 35.16 15.87
N ILE A 81 -14.77 34.47 14.73
CA ILE A 81 -15.81 34.60 13.68
C ILE A 81 -17.03 33.69 13.91
N GLY A 82 -17.08 32.94 15.02
CA GLY A 82 -18.17 32.00 15.32
C GLY A 82 -18.22 30.76 14.41
N ALA A 83 -17.17 30.49 13.61
CA ALA A 83 -17.09 29.37 12.67
C ALA A 83 -16.30 28.18 13.24
N TYR A 84 -16.16 28.09 14.55
CA TYR A 84 -15.51 26.95 15.19
C TYR A 84 -16.38 25.70 15.05
N SER A 85 -15.78 24.62 14.59
CA SER A 85 -16.37 23.29 14.62
C SER A 85 -15.33 22.26 15.03
N ASN A 86 -15.80 21.14 15.60
CA ASN A 86 -14.94 20.00 15.90
C ASN A 86 -14.18 19.50 14.66
N GLY A 87 -14.76 19.66 13.47
CA GLY A 87 -14.12 19.31 12.19
C GLY A 87 -12.88 20.15 11.88
N VAL A 88 -12.90 21.46 12.18
CA VAL A 88 -11.73 22.34 12.01
C VAL A 88 -10.58 21.91 12.92
N PHE A 89 -10.89 21.60 14.19
CA PHE A 89 -9.89 21.09 15.13
C PHE A 89 -9.29 19.75 14.68
N MET A 90 -10.14 18.81 14.24
CA MET A 90 -9.71 17.50 13.71
C MET A 90 -8.80 17.64 12.48
N ALA A 91 -9.16 18.53 11.54
CA ALA A 91 -8.36 18.80 10.35
C ALA A 91 -6.96 19.35 10.72
N LEU A 92 -6.89 20.27 11.67
CA LEU A 92 -5.61 20.81 12.17
C LEU A 92 -4.74 19.73 12.83
N ILE A 93 -5.32 18.88 13.68
CA ILE A 93 -4.59 17.76 14.29
C ILE A 93 -4.06 16.80 13.21
N LYS A 94 -4.84 16.55 12.14
CA LYS A 94 -4.40 15.70 11.03
C LYS A 94 -3.20 16.30 10.28
N ILE A 95 -3.26 17.60 9.96
CA ILE A 95 -2.17 18.32 9.29
C ILE A 95 -0.92 18.33 10.18
N MET A 96 -1.06 18.69 11.46
CA MET A 96 0.05 18.67 12.41
C MET A 96 0.66 17.28 12.52
N ASN A 97 -0.15 16.23 12.65
CA ASN A 97 0.34 14.86 12.76
C ASN A 97 1.25 14.48 11.58
N PHE A 98 0.88 14.84 10.35
CA PHE A 98 1.71 14.57 9.17
C PHE A 98 3.12 15.18 9.30
N TYR A 99 3.20 16.48 9.60
CA TYR A 99 4.49 17.17 9.72
C TYR A 99 5.32 16.67 10.90
N PHE A 100 4.67 16.30 12.00
CA PHE A 100 5.35 15.76 13.18
C PHE A 100 5.91 14.36 12.90
N VAL A 101 5.12 13.47 12.28
CA VAL A 101 5.59 12.14 11.86
C VAL A 101 6.76 12.25 10.88
N LEU A 102 6.66 13.11 9.86
CA LEU A 102 7.73 13.34 8.90
C LEU A 102 9.02 13.81 9.59
N SER A 103 8.89 14.75 10.54
CA SER A 103 10.02 15.29 11.27
C SER A 103 10.69 14.26 12.19
N ILE A 104 9.93 13.31 12.75
CA ILE A 104 10.50 12.17 13.48
C ILE A 104 11.29 11.28 12.52
N ILE A 105 10.68 10.85 11.41
CA ILE A 105 11.31 9.91 10.48
C ILE A 105 12.64 10.46 9.97
N LEU A 106 12.70 11.75 9.62
CA LEU A 106 13.90 12.36 9.02
C LEU A 106 15.08 12.58 9.98
N LYS A 107 14.85 12.63 11.31
CA LYS A 107 15.90 13.07 12.26
C LYS A 107 15.98 12.27 13.55
N SER A 108 15.11 11.31 13.75
CA SER A 108 15.08 10.51 14.96
C SER A 108 16.26 9.53 15.01
N ARG A 109 17.06 9.61 16.07
CA ARG A 109 18.05 8.55 16.41
C ARG A 109 17.38 7.19 16.63
N TYR A 110 16.04 7.14 16.76
CA TYR A 110 15.27 5.91 16.88
C TYR A 110 14.95 5.24 15.55
N PHE A 111 15.11 5.96 14.43
CA PHE A 111 15.00 5.42 13.06
C PHE A 111 16.39 5.18 12.43
N SER A 112 17.45 5.18 13.25
CA SER A 112 18.82 4.97 12.78
C SER A 112 19.05 3.55 12.24
N ASP A 113 18.30 2.58 12.76
CA ASP A 113 18.43 1.19 12.35
C ASP A 113 17.49 0.89 11.18
N ARG A 114 18.07 0.84 9.98
CA ARG A 114 17.35 0.61 8.73
C ARG A 114 16.58 -0.71 8.77
N GLU A 115 17.14 -1.77 9.35
CA GLU A 115 16.49 -3.09 9.35
C GLU A 115 15.22 -3.08 10.19
N THR A 116 15.28 -2.55 11.41
CA THR A 116 14.11 -2.43 12.29
C THR A 116 13.01 -1.56 11.66
N VAL A 117 13.38 -0.45 11.03
CA VAL A 117 12.43 0.46 10.36
C VAL A 117 11.74 -0.25 9.19
N VAL A 118 12.49 -0.96 8.36
CA VAL A 118 11.95 -1.71 7.22
C VAL A 118 11.05 -2.85 7.70
N LYS A 119 11.46 -3.62 8.73
CA LYS A 119 10.63 -4.68 9.31
C LYS A 119 9.32 -4.13 9.87
N ALA A 120 9.35 -2.99 10.57
CA ALA A 120 8.15 -2.33 11.07
C ALA A 120 7.24 -1.83 9.93
N ALA A 121 7.82 -1.24 8.88
CA ALA A 121 7.05 -0.81 7.71
C ALA A 121 6.36 -2.01 7.02
N VAL A 122 7.10 -3.09 6.73
CA VAL A 122 6.54 -4.29 6.10
C VAL A 122 5.46 -4.94 6.98
N LEU A 123 5.63 -4.91 8.31
CA LEU A 123 4.63 -5.42 9.24
C LEU A 123 3.28 -4.69 9.14
N TYR A 124 3.26 -3.38 8.82
CA TYR A 124 2.01 -2.67 8.50
C TYR A 124 1.27 -3.36 7.37
N GLY A 125 1.97 -3.60 6.24
CA GLY A 125 1.38 -4.17 5.04
C GLY A 125 0.86 -5.60 5.28
N VAL A 126 1.62 -6.40 6.04
CA VAL A 126 1.22 -7.76 6.43
C VAL A 126 -0.03 -7.75 7.30
N LEU A 127 -0.08 -6.91 8.34
CA LEU A 127 -1.25 -6.82 9.22
C LEU A 127 -2.50 -6.35 8.46
N ALA A 128 -2.35 -5.35 7.59
CA ALA A 128 -3.46 -4.87 6.76
C ALA A 128 -3.96 -5.97 5.80
N ALA A 129 -3.05 -6.69 5.14
CA ALA A 129 -3.38 -7.80 4.25
C ALA A 129 -4.08 -8.95 4.99
N ILE A 130 -3.60 -9.35 6.16
CA ILE A 130 -4.25 -10.40 6.99
C ILE A 130 -5.68 -10.01 7.33
N VAL A 131 -5.91 -8.75 7.70
CA VAL A 131 -7.25 -8.28 8.04
C VAL A 131 -8.17 -8.29 6.83
N LEU A 132 -7.70 -7.88 5.66
CA LEU A 132 -8.49 -7.97 4.43
C LEU A 132 -8.86 -9.43 4.08
N ILE A 133 -7.91 -10.35 4.18
CA ILE A 133 -8.14 -11.78 3.97
C ILE A 133 -9.20 -12.30 4.97
N TYR A 134 -9.05 -11.97 6.26
CA TYR A 134 -9.99 -12.35 7.31
C TYR A 134 -11.39 -11.80 7.04
N CYS A 135 -11.50 -10.52 6.71
CA CYS A 135 -12.78 -9.85 6.41
C CYS A 135 -13.47 -10.48 5.20
N PHE A 136 -12.71 -10.83 4.16
CA PHE A 136 -13.24 -11.51 2.98
C PHE A 136 -13.79 -12.90 3.31
N ILE A 137 -13.05 -13.71 4.09
CA ILE A 137 -13.47 -15.08 4.45
C ILE A 137 -14.69 -15.08 5.37
N THR A 138 -14.73 -14.18 6.35
CA THR A 138 -15.79 -14.15 7.37
C THR A 138 -17.01 -13.33 6.96
N GLY A 139 -16.90 -12.55 5.87
CA GLY A 139 -17.90 -11.55 5.52
C GLY A 139 -17.96 -10.38 6.52
N ALA A 140 -16.99 -10.25 7.42
CA ALA A 140 -16.93 -9.17 8.39
C ALA A 140 -16.38 -7.89 7.75
N GLY A 141 -16.85 -6.73 8.23
CA GLY A 141 -16.39 -5.42 7.77
C GLY A 141 -17.21 -4.87 6.59
N TYR A 142 -16.66 -3.87 5.91
CA TYR A 142 -17.35 -3.15 4.85
C TYR A 142 -17.09 -3.77 3.48
N ALA A 143 -18.11 -3.77 2.62
CA ALA A 143 -17.94 -4.11 1.21
C ALA A 143 -17.09 -3.04 0.49
N ALA A 144 -16.35 -3.46 -0.53
CA ALA A 144 -15.52 -2.56 -1.33
C ALA A 144 -16.34 -1.54 -2.12
N TYR A 145 -17.44 -2.01 -2.73
CA TYR A 145 -18.37 -1.23 -3.52
C TYR A 145 -19.81 -1.67 -3.20
N THR A 146 -20.76 -1.45 -4.11
CA THR A 146 -22.17 -1.87 -3.97
C THR A 146 -22.31 -3.38 -3.75
N GLU A 147 -23.46 -3.79 -3.22
CA GLU A 147 -23.80 -5.21 -3.02
C GLU A 147 -23.52 -6.03 -4.29
N ASN A 148 -22.91 -7.21 -4.13
CA ASN A 148 -22.46 -8.15 -5.18
C ASN A 148 -21.18 -7.82 -5.97
N THR A 149 -20.34 -6.89 -5.49
CA THR A 149 -19.00 -6.68 -6.06
C THR A 149 -17.92 -7.48 -5.35
N PHE A 150 -16.96 -8.05 -6.10
CA PHE A 150 -15.84 -8.77 -5.52
C PHE A 150 -14.88 -7.80 -4.82
N GLY A 151 -14.54 -8.08 -3.57
CA GLY A 151 -13.57 -7.34 -2.78
C GLY A 151 -14.14 -6.88 -1.44
N THR A 152 -13.24 -6.61 -0.49
CA THR A 152 -13.61 -6.11 0.84
C THR A 152 -12.80 -4.86 1.17
N LYS A 153 -13.48 -3.89 1.78
CA LYS A 153 -12.87 -2.73 2.41
C LYS A 153 -12.34 -3.08 3.81
N GLY A 154 -12.74 -4.23 4.35
CA GLY A 154 -12.41 -4.66 5.70
C GLY A 154 -12.90 -3.64 6.72
N PHE A 155 -12.05 -3.30 7.69
CA PHE A 155 -12.32 -2.23 8.66
C PHE A 155 -11.67 -0.88 8.26
N PHE A 156 -11.21 -0.73 7.03
CA PHE A 156 -10.45 0.46 6.64
C PHE A 156 -11.37 1.51 6.00
N VAL A 157 -11.33 2.76 6.47
CA VAL A 157 -12.17 3.84 5.92
C VAL A 157 -11.74 4.25 4.50
N ALA A 158 -10.42 4.26 4.24
CA ALA A 158 -9.83 4.65 2.96
C ALA A 158 -9.18 3.44 2.28
N MET A 159 -10.00 2.67 1.59
CA MET A 159 -9.61 1.39 1.02
C MET A 159 -8.49 1.47 -0.03
N ASN A 160 -8.57 2.44 -0.93
CA ASN A 160 -7.56 2.64 -1.98
C ASN A 160 -6.20 3.01 -1.38
N ASP A 161 -6.19 3.82 -0.33
CA ASP A 161 -4.96 4.25 0.36
C ASP A 161 -4.26 3.04 1.00
N VAL A 162 -5.03 2.16 1.65
CA VAL A 162 -4.50 0.93 2.23
C VAL A 162 -4.00 -0.01 1.14
N GLY A 163 -4.75 -0.18 0.04
CA GLY A 163 -4.32 -0.99 -1.11
C GLY A 163 -3.01 -0.50 -1.71
N LEU A 164 -2.87 0.80 -1.96
CA LEU A 164 -1.63 1.39 -2.46
C LEU A 164 -0.48 1.22 -1.46
N THR A 165 -0.75 1.37 -0.16
CA THR A 165 0.25 1.17 0.89
C THR A 165 0.75 -0.27 0.91
N ILE A 166 -0.15 -1.26 0.80
CA ILE A 166 0.23 -2.68 0.70
C ILE A 166 1.11 -2.91 -0.53
N LEU A 167 0.77 -2.35 -1.70
CA LEU A 167 1.59 -2.47 -2.92
C LEU A 167 3.00 -1.91 -2.74
N LEU A 168 3.13 -0.70 -2.18
CA LEU A 168 4.43 -0.06 -1.94
C LEU A 168 5.27 -0.87 -0.96
N LEU A 169 4.67 -1.36 0.12
CA LEU A 169 5.35 -2.20 1.10
C LEU A 169 5.69 -3.58 0.55
N ASN A 170 4.92 -4.09 -0.42
CA ASN A 170 5.24 -5.32 -1.13
C ASN A 170 6.48 -5.16 -2.01
N ILE A 171 6.64 -4.02 -2.70
CA ILE A 171 7.90 -3.69 -3.40
C ILE A 171 9.07 -3.63 -2.42
N LEU A 172 8.86 -3.01 -1.25
CA LEU A 172 9.89 -2.97 -0.21
C LEU A 172 10.26 -4.37 0.29
N ALA A 173 9.27 -5.26 0.48
CA ALA A 173 9.51 -6.65 0.85
C ALA A 173 10.24 -7.44 -0.24
N CYS A 174 9.91 -7.25 -1.53
CA CYS A 174 10.67 -7.82 -2.65
C CYS A 174 12.16 -7.46 -2.54
N TYR A 175 12.44 -6.16 -2.41
CA TYR A 175 13.79 -5.64 -2.34
C TYR A 175 14.54 -6.14 -1.10
N SER A 176 13.88 -6.12 0.07
CA SER A 176 14.46 -6.59 1.32
C SER A 176 14.74 -8.08 1.32
N PHE A 177 13.86 -8.89 0.73
CA PHE A 177 14.09 -10.32 0.53
C PHE A 177 15.31 -10.56 -0.36
N GLN A 178 15.41 -9.88 -1.51
CA GLN A 178 16.57 -10.01 -2.38
C GLN A 178 17.85 -9.63 -1.64
N LYS A 179 17.86 -8.47 -0.96
CA LYS A 179 19.07 -8.01 -0.26
C LYS A 179 19.51 -8.91 0.90
N THR A 180 18.57 -9.51 1.65
CA THR A 180 18.89 -10.19 2.92
C THR A 180 18.73 -11.70 2.89
N GLY A 181 17.93 -12.24 1.97
CA GLY A 181 17.51 -13.65 1.97
C GLY A 181 16.60 -14.04 3.15
N ASP A 182 16.12 -13.08 3.95
CA ASP A 182 15.32 -13.36 5.16
C ASP A 182 13.90 -13.84 4.77
N VAL A 183 13.56 -15.05 5.23
CA VAL A 183 12.29 -15.74 4.97
C VAL A 183 11.08 -14.92 5.40
N PHE A 184 11.24 -14.06 6.42
CA PHE A 184 10.19 -13.15 6.85
C PHE A 184 9.65 -12.29 5.69
N TYR A 185 10.55 -11.71 4.89
CA TYR A 185 10.15 -10.84 3.77
C TYR A 185 9.49 -11.63 2.64
N PHE A 186 9.88 -12.89 2.44
CA PHE A 186 9.24 -13.77 1.46
C PHE A 186 7.81 -14.11 1.85
N ILE A 187 7.59 -14.50 3.11
CA ILE A 187 6.24 -14.74 3.64
C ILE A 187 5.41 -13.46 3.59
N ALA A 188 5.98 -12.33 3.98
CA ALA A 188 5.31 -11.03 3.94
C ALA A 188 4.86 -10.66 2.52
N LEU A 189 5.72 -10.88 1.51
CA LEU A 189 5.41 -10.67 0.10
C LEU A 189 4.20 -11.50 -0.37
N ILE A 190 4.14 -12.78 0.00
CA ILE A 190 3.03 -13.66 -0.39
C ILE A 190 1.73 -13.16 0.25
N ILE A 191 1.75 -12.91 1.56
CA ILE A 191 0.57 -12.45 2.29
C ILE A 191 0.07 -11.11 1.73
N MET A 192 0.96 -10.15 1.49
CA MET A 192 0.62 -8.85 0.93
C MET A 192 0.08 -8.95 -0.50
N SER A 193 0.63 -9.83 -1.33
CA SER A 193 0.15 -10.05 -2.71
C SER A 193 -1.24 -10.69 -2.74
N ILE A 194 -1.55 -11.58 -1.81
CA ILE A 194 -2.89 -12.16 -1.68
C ILE A 194 -3.86 -11.12 -1.12
N GLY A 195 -3.47 -10.41 -0.06
CA GLY A 195 -4.29 -9.39 0.59
C GLY A 195 -4.63 -8.21 -0.32
N SER A 196 -3.70 -7.75 -1.16
CA SER A 196 -3.96 -6.68 -2.12
C SER A 196 -5.02 -7.06 -3.15
N CYS A 197 -5.07 -8.32 -3.59
CA CYS A 197 -6.12 -8.79 -4.50
C CYS A 197 -7.52 -8.71 -3.87
N PHE A 198 -7.65 -8.88 -2.56
CA PHE A 198 -8.94 -8.74 -1.86
C PHE A 198 -9.44 -7.30 -1.75
N VAL A 199 -8.62 -6.31 -2.11
CA VAL A 199 -9.08 -4.93 -2.31
C VAL A 199 -9.99 -4.84 -3.54
N GLY A 200 -9.97 -5.77 -4.50
CA GLY A 200 -10.96 -5.71 -5.59
C GLY A 200 -10.80 -4.52 -6.55
N SER A 201 -9.69 -3.78 -6.51
CA SER A 201 -9.44 -2.65 -7.39
C SER A 201 -8.47 -3.01 -8.51
N VAL A 202 -8.69 -2.44 -9.71
CA VAL A 202 -7.82 -2.65 -10.89
C VAL A 202 -6.36 -2.30 -10.58
N ALA A 203 -6.14 -1.23 -9.81
CA ALA A 203 -4.81 -0.82 -9.38
C ALA A 203 -4.12 -1.90 -8.52
N CYS A 204 -4.85 -2.57 -7.63
CA CYS A 204 -4.29 -3.64 -6.81
C CYS A 204 -4.02 -4.91 -7.62
N TYR A 205 -4.90 -5.29 -8.55
CA TYR A 205 -4.67 -6.44 -9.42
C TYR A 205 -3.46 -6.24 -10.34
N LEU A 206 -3.48 -5.16 -11.13
CA LEU A 206 -2.39 -4.86 -12.06
C LEU A 206 -1.09 -4.56 -11.31
N GLY A 207 -1.16 -3.81 -10.21
CA GLY A 207 0.00 -3.50 -9.38
C GLY A 207 0.65 -4.76 -8.82
N THR A 208 -0.14 -5.68 -8.27
CA THR A 208 0.40 -6.95 -7.73
C THR A 208 1.00 -7.82 -8.85
N ALA A 209 0.32 -7.94 -9.99
CA ALA A 209 0.84 -8.67 -11.15
C ALA A 209 2.17 -8.08 -11.65
N PHE A 210 2.27 -6.75 -11.76
CA PHE A 210 3.50 -6.06 -12.13
C PHE A 210 4.63 -6.33 -11.13
N ILE A 211 4.35 -6.20 -9.83
CA ILE A 211 5.36 -6.42 -8.77
C ILE A 211 5.90 -7.85 -8.85
N LEU A 212 5.02 -8.86 -8.97
CA LEU A 212 5.43 -10.26 -9.03
C LEU A 212 6.18 -10.58 -10.32
N LEU A 213 5.78 -10.00 -11.46
CA LEU A 213 6.49 -10.15 -12.73
C LEU A 213 7.91 -9.59 -12.64
N PHE A 214 8.08 -8.35 -12.17
CA PHE A 214 9.41 -7.74 -12.02
C PHE A 214 10.25 -8.44 -10.95
N PHE A 215 9.64 -8.95 -9.88
CA PHE A 215 10.32 -9.78 -8.91
C PHE A 215 10.83 -11.09 -9.52
N ALA A 216 10.03 -11.76 -10.35
CA ALA A 216 10.46 -12.95 -11.06
C ALA A 216 11.59 -12.65 -12.07
N LEU A 217 11.45 -11.59 -12.89
CA LEU A 217 12.47 -11.16 -13.83
C LEU A 217 13.79 -10.82 -13.13
N SER A 218 13.73 -10.14 -11.99
CA SER A 218 14.92 -9.80 -11.21
C SER A 218 15.62 -11.02 -10.61
N ILE A 219 14.90 -12.06 -10.19
CA ILE A 219 15.50 -13.33 -9.77
C ILE A 219 16.19 -14.06 -10.93
N LEU A 220 15.59 -14.03 -12.12
CA LEU A 220 16.07 -14.76 -13.30
C LEU A 220 17.29 -14.09 -13.94
N PHE A 221 17.18 -12.80 -14.24
CA PHE A 221 18.11 -12.10 -15.13
C PHE A 221 19.08 -11.17 -14.40
N VAL A 222 18.69 -10.61 -13.25
CA VAL A 222 19.52 -9.60 -12.58
C VAL A 222 20.51 -10.28 -11.65
N LYS A 223 21.80 -9.97 -11.83
CA LYS A 223 22.87 -10.34 -10.91
C LYS A 223 23.11 -9.16 -9.98
N PHE A 224 22.51 -9.17 -8.80
CA PHE A 224 22.83 -8.18 -7.77
C PHE A 224 24.12 -8.60 -7.05
N GLU A 225 24.92 -7.62 -6.61
CA GLU A 225 26.09 -7.90 -5.76
C GLU A 225 25.66 -8.56 -4.44
N ASP A 226 24.57 -8.04 -3.85
CA ASP A 226 24.01 -8.48 -2.57
C ASP A 226 23.17 -9.78 -2.67
N TYR A 227 22.74 -10.17 -3.88
CA TYR A 227 21.86 -11.34 -4.08
C TYR A 227 22.25 -12.16 -5.30
N LYS A 228 22.71 -13.38 -5.04
CA LYS A 228 22.97 -14.39 -6.07
C LYS A 228 21.95 -15.52 -5.94
N SER A 229 20.91 -15.49 -6.78
CA SER A 229 19.94 -16.58 -6.80
C SER A 229 20.60 -17.88 -7.27
N SER A 230 20.31 -18.97 -6.56
CA SER A 230 20.81 -20.29 -6.93
C SER A 230 20.13 -20.77 -8.21
N TYR A 231 20.80 -21.66 -8.95
CA TYR A 231 20.23 -22.27 -10.17
C TYR A 231 18.88 -22.93 -9.91
N LYS A 232 18.72 -23.59 -8.74
CA LYS A 232 17.44 -24.20 -8.32
C LYS A 232 16.32 -23.17 -8.17
N VAL A 233 16.60 -22.02 -7.53
CA VAL A 233 15.61 -20.95 -7.36
C VAL A 233 15.24 -20.33 -8.70
N LYS A 234 16.20 -20.15 -9.61
CA LYS A 234 15.92 -19.69 -10.98
C LYS A 234 15.02 -20.66 -11.73
N LEU A 235 15.31 -21.96 -11.67
CA LEU A 235 14.51 -22.99 -12.32
C LEU A 235 13.08 -23.02 -11.78
N ILE A 236 12.90 -23.01 -10.46
CA ILE A 236 11.57 -22.97 -9.82
C ILE A 236 10.81 -21.71 -10.23
N THR A 237 11.48 -20.55 -10.22
CA THR A 237 10.86 -19.27 -10.62
C THR A 237 10.43 -19.30 -12.08
N LEU A 238 11.26 -19.84 -12.98
CA LEU A 238 10.94 -19.97 -14.40
C LEU A 238 9.71 -20.88 -14.61
N LEU A 239 9.68 -22.04 -13.94
CA LEU A 239 8.54 -22.96 -14.02
C LEU A 239 7.25 -22.31 -13.52
N LEU A 240 7.31 -21.57 -12.40
CA LEU A 240 6.15 -20.84 -11.88
C LEU A 240 5.64 -19.78 -12.86
N VAL A 241 6.54 -18.99 -13.46
CA VAL A 241 6.17 -17.99 -14.47
C VAL A 241 5.50 -18.64 -15.66
N LEU A 242 6.04 -19.76 -16.16
CA LEU A 242 5.45 -20.51 -17.27
C LEU A 242 4.06 -21.05 -16.93
N VAL A 243 3.87 -21.61 -15.73
CA VAL A 243 2.56 -22.13 -15.30
C VAL A 243 1.53 -20.99 -15.20
N ILE A 244 1.89 -19.87 -14.57
CA ILE A 244 1.00 -18.71 -14.41
C ILE A 244 0.66 -18.12 -15.78
N PHE A 245 1.64 -17.98 -16.67
CA PHE A 245 1.44 -17.46 -18.02
C PHE A 245 0.51 -18.36 -18.84
N ASN A 246 0.69 -19.68 -18.80
CA ASN A 246 -0.21 -20.63 -19.45
C ASN A 246 -1.62 -20.55 -18.89
N TYR A 247 -1.78 -20.49 -17.56
CA TYR A 247 -3.10 -20.34 -16.93
C TYR A 247 -3.79 -19.04 -17.38
N ALA A 248 -3.06 -17.92 -17.40
CA ALA A 248 -3.58 -16.64 -17.86
C ALA A 248 -4.01 -16.70 -19.33
N LEU A 249 -3.20 -17.30 -20.21
CA LEU A 249 -3.54 -17.49 -21.62
C LEU A 249 -4.82 -18.31 -21.79
N VAL A 250 -4.94 -19.44 -21.10
CA VAL A 250 -6.14 -20.29 -21.17
C VAL A 250 -7.37 -19.52 -20.72
N LYS A 251 -7.27 -18.72 -19.65
CA LYS A 251 -8.38 -17.88 -19.18
C LYS A 251 -8.73 -16.75 -20.15
N VAL A 252 -7.75 -16.11 -20.78
CA VAL A 252 -8.01 -15.09 -21.81
C VAL A 252 -8.71 -15.73 -23.01
N ILE A 253 -8.25 -16.89 -23.47
CA ILE A 253 -8.87 -17.63 -24.58
C ILE A 253 -10.30 -18.01 -24.22
N SER A 254 -10.56 -18.52 -23.01
CA SER A 254 -11.93 -18.89 -22.61
C SER A 254 -12.86 -17.67 -22.58
N VAL A 255 -12.40 -16.52 -22.08
CA VAL A 255 -13.20 -15.28 -22.08
C VAL A 255 -13.48 -14.80 -23.51
N ILE A 256 -12.52 -14.90 -24.42
CA ILE A 256 -12.71 -14.53 -25.83
C ILE A 256 -13.72 -15.46 -26.51
N GLN A 257 -13.70 -16.76 -26.20
CA GLN A 257 -14.61 -17.74 -26.78
C GLN A 257 -16.04 -17.63 -26.22
N GLU A 258 -16.21 -17.27 -24.95
CA GLU A 258 -17.52 -17.09 -24.32
C GLU A 258 -18.20 -15.77 -24.74
N ASP A 259 -17.41 -14.74 -25.09
CA ASP A 259 -17.93 -13.44 -25.55
C ASP A 259 -18.15 -13.43 -27.07
N SER A 260 -19.42 -13.43 -27.49
CA SER A 260 -19.83 -13.44 -28.90
C SER A 260 -19.28 -12.29 -29.75
N TYR A 261 -18.95 -11.15 -29.14
CA TYR A 261 -18.38 -9.99 -29.83
C TYR A 261 -16.86 -10.13 -29.99
N LEU A 262 -16.15 -10.53 -28.93
CA LEU A 262 -14.71 -10.76 -28.97
C LEU A 262 -14.35 -11.97 -29.84
N SER A 263 -15.13 -13.05 -29.79
CA SER A 263 -14.94 -14.22 -30.64
C SER A 263 -14.98 -13.85 -32.12
N LYS A 264 -15.95 -13.02 -32.54
CA LYS A 264 -16.11 -12.59 -33.94
C LYS A 264 -15.03 -11.57 -34.36
N LYS A 265 -14.62 -10.70 -33.45
CA LYS A 265 -13.52 -9.73 -33.65
C LYS A 265 -12.16 -10.42 -33.80
N TYR A 266 -11.94 -11.52 -33.08
CA TYR A 266 -10.68 -12.23 -33.05
C TYR A 266 -10.65 -13.51 -33.90
N GLU A 267 -11.78 -13.92 -34.49
CA GLU A 267 -11.89 -15.02 -35.46
C GLU A 267 -10.92 -14.86 -36.63
N ASN A 268 -10.61 -13.61 -36.99
CA ASN A 268 -9.74 -13.22 -38.10
C ASN A 268 -8.48 -12.46 -37.64
N ILE A 269 -7.92 -12.75 -36.45
CA ILE A 269 -6.65 -12.12 -35.99
C ILE A 269 -5.57 -12.19 -37.06
N GLY A 270 -5.43 -13.33 -37.74
CA GLY A 270 -4.45 -13.50 -38.82
C GLY A 270 -4.68 -12.55 -40.00
N ALA A 271 -5.93 -12.34 -40.41
CA ALA A 271 -6.28 -11.42 -41.49
C ALA A 271 -6.11 -9.95 -41.07
N ILE A 272 -6.48 -9.60 -39.84
CA ILE A 272 -6.33 -8.24 -39.29
C ILE A 272 -4.85 -7.86 -39.13
N PHE A 273 -3.98 -8.79 -38.71
CA PHE A 273 -2.53 -8.54 -38.65
C PHE A 273 -1.89 -8.43 -40.04
N LEU A 274 -2.42 -9.17 -41.04
CA LEU A 274 -1.98 -9.06 -42.43
C LEU A 274 -2.43 -7.74 -43.09
N GLU A 275 -3.66 -7.27 -42.82
CA GLU A 275 -4.17 -5.95 -43.23
C GLU A 275 -3.46 -4.80 -42.52
N ALA A 276 -3.10 -4.96 -41.25
CA ALA A 276 -2.33 -3.96 -40.48
C ALA A 276 -0.86 -3.87 -40.92
N SER A 277 -0.37 -4.76 -41.78
CA SER A 277 0.87 -4.51 -42.51
C SER A 277 0.60 -3.40 -43.52
N GLY A 278 1.03 -2.17 -43.20
CA GLY A 278 0.75 -0.92 -43.94
C GLY A 278 1.22 -0.87 -45.40
N ARG A 279 1.50 -2.01 -46.03
CA ARG A 279 1.81 -2.17 -47.44
C ARG A 279 0.60 -1.89 -48.34
N GLY A 280 -0.62 -2.21 -47.89
CA GLY A 280 -1.85 -1.91 -48.62
C GLY A 280 -2.10 -0.40 -48.76
N TYR A 281 -1.97 0.34 -47.64
CA TYR A 281 -2.12 1.79 -47.62
C TYR A 281 -1.09 2.56 -48.47
N LEU A 282 0.12 2.01 -48.63
CA LEU A 282 1.16 2.61 -49.49
C LEU A 282 0.90 2.38 -50.99
N ILE A 283 0.23 1.28 -51.34
CA ILE A 283 -0.16 0.99 -52.73
C ILE A 283 -1.35 1.87 -53.12
N ASP A 284 -2.36 1.99 -52.25
CA ASP A 284 -3.53 2.85 -52.49
C ASP A 284 -3.17 4.35 -52.51
N ALA A 285 -2.14 4.77 -51.77
CA ALA A 285 -1.62 6.14 -51.84
C ALA A 285 -0.74 6.43 -53.09
N SER A 286 -0.47 5.41 -53.92
CA SER A 286 0.37 5.52 -55.13
C SER A 286 -0.42 5.43 -56.45
N ILE A 287 -1.75 5.31 -56.37
CA ILE A 287 -2.70 5.41 -57.48
C ILE A 287 -3.43 6.74 -57.38
#